data_AF-A0A355V881-F1
#
_entry.id   AF-A0A355V881-F1
#
_cell.length_a   1.000
_cell.length_b   1.000
_cell.length_c   1.000
_cell.angle_alpha   90.00
_cell.angle_beta   90.00
_cell.angle_gamma   90.00
#
_symmetry.space_group_name_H-M   'P 1'
#
loop_
_entity.id
_entity.type
_entity.pdbx_description
1 polymer ?
#
loop_
_entity_poly.entity_id
_entity_poly.type
_entity_poly.pdbx_seq_one_letter_code
_entity_poly.pdbx_strand_id
1 'polypeptide(L)'
;MLWLTGIACLAVGLVAGLLVGKKVQTGSPTRIAELEAQIQELQRSHADYREHVSSHFDTTAELVQQMTESYRDVYQHLATGAQQLCTEDVASKLLPAGEQTMFVSDADQNDTLEPPKDYAPKKSPGPGALSEEFGLDRNTSRAEE
;
A
#
# COMPACT_ATOMS: atom_id res chain seq x y z
N MET A 1 24.03 59.29 24.39
CA MET A 1 24.74 58.00 24.43
C MET A 1 23.88 56.83 23.95
N LEU A 2 22.64 56.66 24.44
CA LEU A 2 21.76 55.55 24.04
C LEU A 2 21.31 55.55 22.55
N TRP A 3 21.20 56.73 21.92
CA TRP A 3 20.84 56.82 20.50
C TRP A 3 21.97 56.38 19.56
N LEU A 4 23.23 56.64 19.92
CA LEU A 4 24.40 56.22 19.13
C LEU A 4 24.58 54.69 19.15
N THR A 5 24.35 54.05 20.30
CA THR A 5 24.40 52.59 20.41
C THR A 5 23.27 51.92 19.61
N GLY A 6 22.08 52.53 19.58
CA GLY A 6 20.98 52.06 18.74
C GLY A 6 21.31 52.12 17.24
N ILE A 7 21.86 53.24 16.77
CA ILE A 7 22.26 53.42 15.37
C ILE A 7 23.39 52.46 14.97
N ALA A 8 24.39 52.28 15.85
CA ALA A 8 25.49 51.36 15.60
C ALA A 8 25.01 49.90 15.50
N CYS A 9 24.11 49.48 16.39
CA CYS A 9 23.54 48.13 16.38
C CYS A 9 22.70 47.89 15.10
N LEU A 10 21.92 48.88 14.67
CA LEU A 10 21.14 48.81 13.43
C LEU A 10 22.04 48.71 12.20
N ALA A 11 23.12 49.49 12.15
CA ALA A 11 24.09 49.43 11.05
C ALA A 11 24.76 48.05 10.95
N VAL A 12 25.19 47.48 12.08
CA VAL A 12 25.77 46.13 12.13
C VAL A 12 24.75 45.08 11.74
N GLY A 13 23.50 45.18 12.24
CA GLY A 13 22.42 44.27 11.87
C GLY A 13 22.07 44.32 10.38
N LEU A 14 22.10 45.50 9.76
CA LEU A 14 21.83 45.68 8.34
C LEU A 14 22.96 45.11 7.47
N VAL A 15 24.21 45.32 7.86
CA VAL A 15 25.38 44.75 7.16
C VAL A 15 25.39 43.22 7.30
N ALA A 16 25.18 42.70 8.50
CA ALA A 16 25.10 41.26 8.74
C ALA A 16 23.90 40.64 7.99
N GLY A 17 22.75 41.30 8.01
CA GLY A 17 21.54 40.89 7.30
C GLY A 17 21.75 40.83 5.79
N LEU A 18 22.43 41.81 5.20
CA LEU A 18 22.76 41.82 3.77
C LEU A 18 23.76 40.72 3.39
N LEU A 19 24.76 40.46 4.24
CA LEU A 19 25.74 39.39 4.00
C LEU A 19 25.09 38.00 4.04
N VAL A 20 24.25 37.74 5.05
CA VAL A 20 23.50 36.48 5.16
C VAL A 20 22.48 36.35 4.03
N GLY A 21 21.72 37.42 3.74
CA GLY A 21 20.73 37.45 2.68
C GLY A 21 21.32 37.18 1.29
N LYS A 22 22.47 37.79 0.95
CA LYS A 22 23.17 37.50 -0.31
C LYS A 22 23.64 36.05 -0.39
N LYS A 23 24.11 35.47 0.72
CA LYS A 23 24.57 34.07 0.76
C LYS A 23 23.42 33.07 0.59
N VAL A 24 22.24 33.37 1.15
CA VAL A 24 21.01 32.56 0.99
C VAL A 24 20.40 32.73 -0.41
N GLN A 25 20.40 33.93 -0.98
CA GLN A 25 19.95 34.19 -2.36
C GLN A 25 20.84 33.49 -3.40
N THR A 26 22.12 33.26 -3.07
CA THR A 26 23.06 32.46 -3.87
C THR A 26 22.94 30.96 -3.57
N GLY A 27 22.05 30.57 -2.65
CA GLY A 27 21.60 29.19 -2.46
C GLY A 27 21.10 28.64 -3.79
N SER A 28 21.85 27.66 -4.28
CA SER A 28 22.04 27.40 -5.71
C SER A 28 20.76 26.91 -6.41
N PRO A 29 20.29 27.56 -7.50
CA PRO A 29 19.15 27.09 -8.31
C PRO A 29 19.36 25.66 -8.82
N THR A 30 20.60 25.20 -8.91
CA THR A 30 20.97 23.82 -9.24
C THR A 30 20.45 22.81 -8.22
N ARG A 31 20.39 23.14 -6.93
CA ARG A 31 19.86 22.25 -5.88
C ARG A 31 18.36 22.09 -5.99
N ILE A 32 17.65 23.16 -6.32
CA ILE A 32 16.20 23.12 -6.52
C ILE A 32 15.88 22.27 -7.76
N ALA A 33 16.62 22.46 -8.86
CA ALA A 33 16.47 21.64 -10.06
C ALA A 33 16.83 20.16 -9.81
N GLU A 34 17.86 19.88 -9.00
CA GLU A 34 18.25 18.53 -8.61
C GLU A 34 17.15 17.85 -7.77
N LEU A 35 16.56 18.57 -6.82
CA LEU A 35 15.44 18.06 -6.02
C LEU A 35 14.18 17.83 -6.87
N GLU A 36 13.88 18.74 -7.80
CA GLU A 36 12.75 18.58 -8.71
C GLU A 36 12.93 17.35 -9.61
N ALA A 37 14.13 17.14 -10.15
CA ALA A 37 14.47 15.95 -10.92
C ALA A 37 14.32 14.66 -10.09
N GLN A 38 14.74 14.67 -8.83
CA GLN A 38 14.56 13.53 -7.92
C GLN A 38 13.08 13.22 -7.66
N ILE A 39 12.25 14.25 -7.47
CA ILE A 39 10.80 14.06 -7.28
C ILE A 39 10.18 13.47 -8.55
N GLN A 40 10.53 13.98 -9.72
CA GLN A 40 10.02 13.46 -10.99
C GLN A 40 10.44 12.00 -11.23
N GLU A 41 11.70 11.66 -10.93
CA GLU A 41 12.20 10.28 -11.04
C GLU A 41 11.47 9.34 -10.07
N LEU A 42 11.24 9.79 -8.84
CA LEU A 42 10.52 8.99 -7.85
C LEU A 42 9.05 8.79 -8.26
N GLN A 43 8.40 9.83 -8.76
CA GLN A 43 7.04 9.71 -9.29
C GLN A 43 6.96 8.76 -10.48
N ARG A 44 7.95 8.81 -11.38
CA ARG A 44 8.04 7.90 -12.52
C ARG A 44 8.20 6.45 -12.07
N SER A 45 9.14 6.18 -11.17
CA SER A 45 9.34 4.82 -10.66
C SER A 45 8.12 4.28 -9.90
N HIS A 46 7.37 5.14 -9.19
CA HIS A 46 6.08 4.76 -8.60
C HIS A 46 5.00 4.44 -9.64
N ALA A 47 4.95 5.17 -10.76
CA ALA A 47 4.02 4.89 -11.85
C ALA A 47 4.36 3.56 -12.53
N ASP A 48 5.64 3.36 -12.87
CA ASP A 48 6.13 2.12 -13.45
C ASP A 48 5.86 0.93 -12.52
N TYR A 49 6.10 1.06 -11.22
CA TYR A 49 5.78 0.00 -10.25
C TYR A 49 4.30 -0.37 -10.25
N ARG A 50 3.41 0.63 -10.27
CA ARG A 50 1.96 0.40 -10.32
C ARG A 50 1.54 -0.33 -11.60
N GLU A 51 2.14 0.03 -12.73
CA GLU A 51 1.90 -0.64 -14.01
C GLU A 51 2.36 -2.11 -13.99
N HIS A 52 3.57 -2.38 -13.49
CA HIS A 52 4.07 -3.75 -13.35
C HIS A 52 3.19 -4.61 -12.44
N VAL A 53 2.71 -4.05 -11.32
CA VAL A 53 1.80 -4.75 -10.41
C VAL A 53 0.46 -5.04 -11.09
N SER A 54 -0.12 -4.06 -11.79
CA SER A 54 -1.35 -4.27 -12.55
C SER A 54 -1.20 -5.41 -13.56
N SER A 55 -0.15 -5.34 -14.38
CA SER A 55 0.12 -6.36 -15.41
C SER A 55 0.32 -7.76 -14.81
N HIS A 56 0.96 -7.86 -13.63
CA HIS A 56 1.13 -9.13 -12.94
C HIS A 56 -0.21 -9.72 -12.48
N PHE A 57 -1.10 -8.89 -11.93
CA PHE A 57 -2.42 -9.33 -11.49
C PHE A 57 -3.34 -9.66 -12.67
N ASP A 58 -3.25 -8.92 -13.79
CA ASP A 58 -3.99 -9.25 -15.02
C ASP A 58 -3.57 -10.63 -15.55
N THR A 59 -2.26 -10.88 -15.63
CA THR A 59 -1.71 -12.18 -16.06
C THR A 59 -2.11 -13.30 -15.08
N THR A 60 -2.10 -13.01 -13.78
CA THR A 60 -2.51 -13.99 -12.75
C THR A 60 -3.99 -14.31 -12.86
N ALA A 61 -4.85 -13.31 -13.11
CA ALA A 61 -6.28 -13.52 -13.30
C ALA A 61 -6.56 -14.41 -14.52
N GLU A 62 -5.83 -14.22 -15.62
CA GLU A 62 -5.91 -15.07 -16.80
C GLU A 62 -5.49 -16.52 -16.49
N LEU A 63 -4.38 -16.72 -15.79
CA LEU A 63 -3.93 -18.05 -15.38
C LEU A 63 -4.94 -18.76 -14.45
N VAL A 64 -5.50 -18.05 -13.48
CA VAL A 64 -6.52 -18.59 -12.56
C VAL A 64 -7.78 -18.97 -13.32
N GLN A 65 -8.20 -18.16 -14.29
CA GLN A 65 -9.33 -18.46 -15.15
C GLN A 65 -9.10 -19.75 -15.95
N GLN A 66 -7.93 -19.88 -16.58
CA GLN A 66 -7.54 -21.09 -17.32
C GLN A 66 -7.53 -22.34 -16.42
N MET A 67 -7.06 -22.19 -15.18
CA MET A 67 -7.07 -23.28 -14.20
C MET A 67 -8.49 -23.69 -13.83
N THR A 68 -9.38 -22.71 -13.65
CA THR A 68 -10.80 -22.94 -13.32
C THR A 68 -11.53 -23.63 -14.47
N GLU A 69 -11.24 -23.25 -15.71
CA GLU A 69 -11.76 -23.93 -16.91
C GLU A 69 -11.28 -25.38 -16.97
N SER A 70 -9.98 -25.60 -16.81
CA SER A 70 -9.39 -26.96 -16.79
C SER A 70 -10.01 -27.83 -15.67
N TYR A 71 -10.28 -27.24 -14.50
CA TYR A 71 -10.97 -27.93 -13.41
C TYR A 71 -12.40 -28.33 -13.79
N ARG A 72 -13.16 -27.43 -14.45
CA ARG A 72 -14.51 -27.74 -14.96
C ARG A 72 -14.48 -28.86 -15.98
N ASP A 73 -13.52 -28.86 -16.89
CA ASP A 73 -13.39 -29.90 -17.92
C ASP A 73 -13.16 -31.28 -17.31
N VAL A 74 -12.25 -31.37 -16.33
CA VAL A 74 -12.01 -32.61 -15.57
C VAL A 74 -13.30 -33.07 -14.90
N TYR A 75 -14.03 -32.14 -14.27
CA TYR A 75 -15.30 -32.46 -13.63
C TYR A 75 -16.35 -32.98 -14.60
N GLN A 76 -16.49 -32.33 -15.75
CA GLN A 76 -17.41 -32.73 -16.81
C GLN A 76 -17.05 -34.11 -17.37
N HIS A 77 -15.76 -34.41 -17.50
CA HIS A 77 -15.29 -35.71 -17.94
C HIS A 77 -15.61 -36.81 -16.92
N LEU A 78 -15.39 -36.55 -15.63
CA LEU A 78 -15.76 -37.46 -14.54
C LEU A 78 -17.27 -37.69 -14.49
N ALA A 79 -18.07 -36.62 -14.62
CA ALA A 79 -19.51 -36.67 -14.69
C ALA A 79 -20.01 -37.57 -15.83
N THR A 80 -19.46 -37.37 -17.03
CA THR A 80 -19.78 -38.16 -18.22
C THR A 80 -19.36 -39.63 -18.05
N GLY A 81 -18.15 -39.86 -17.52
CA GLY A 81 -17.65 -41.21 -17.23
C GLY A 81 -18.50 -41.95 -16.18
N ALA A 82 -18.93 -41.26 -15.13
CA ALA A 82 -19.82 -41.83 -14.12
C ALA A 82 -21.18 -42.21 -14.72
N GLN A 83 -21.78 -41.38 -15.58
CA GLN A 83 -23.04 -41.71 -16.24
C GLN A 83 -22.92 -42.91 -17.19
N GLN A 84 -21.77 -43.07 -17.86
CA GLN A 84 -21.54 -44.16 -18.82
C GLN A 84 -21.14 -45.48 -18.17
N LEU A 85 -20.35 -45.44 -17.08
CA LEU A 85 -19.76 -46.64 -16.46
C LEU A 85 -20.47 -47.06 -15.16
N CYS A 86 -21.26 -46.20 -14.53
CA CYS A 86 -21.97 -46.53 -13.29
C CYS A 86 -23.46 -46.81 -13.54
N THR A 87 -24.05 -47.64 -12.68
CA THR A 87 -25.52 -47.80 -12.62
C THR A 87 -26.17 -46.50 -12.15
N GLU A 88 -27.40 -46.23 -12.59
CA GLU A 88 -28.14 -44.96 -12.40
C GLU A 88 -28.13 -44.44 -10.93
N ASP A 89 -28.15 -45.36 -9.95
CA ASP A 89 -28.11 -45.07 -8.51
C ASP A 89 -26.77 -44.52 -7.99
N VAL A 90 -25.66 -44.81 -8.66
CA VAL A 90 -24.32 -44.36 -8.26
C VAL A 90 -23.93 -43.09 -9.01
N ALA A 91 -24.33 -42.97 -10.29
CA ALA A 91 -24.12 -41.77 -11.08
C ALA A 91 -24.82 -40.53 -10.47
N SER A 92 -26.05 -40.69 -9.98
CA SER A 92 -26.82 -39.63 -9.32
C SER A 92 -26.23 -39.14 -7.98
N LYS A 93 -25.42 -39.96 -7.30
CA LYS A 93 -24.71 -39.57 -6.07
C LYS A 93 -23.34 -38.93 -6.31
N LEU A 94 -22.72 -39.20 -7.45
CA LEU A 94 -21.41 -38.66 -7.84
C LEU A 94 -21.53 -37.35 -8.63
N LEU A 95 -22.67 -37.15 -9.30
CA LEU A 95 -23.01 -35.90 -9.96
C LEU A 95 -23.65 -34.96 -8.92
N PRO A 96 -23.08 -33.78 -8.63
CA PRO A 96 -23.73 -32.77 -7.83
C PRO A 96 -24.80 -32.15 -8.72
N ALA A 97 -25.97 -32.78 -8.75
CA ALA A 97 -27.19 -32.11 -9.11
C ALA A 97 -27.52 -31.09 -7.99
N GLY A 98 -26.81 -29.96 -7.92
CA GLY A 98 -27.23 -28.86 -7.03
C GLY A 98 -26.19 -27.87 -6.51
N GLU A 99 -24.88 -28.05 -6.68
CA GLU A 99 -23.88 -27.12 -6.12
C GLU A 99 -23.39 -26.04 -7.09
N GLN A 100 -24.24 -25.63 -8.04
CA GLN A 100 -24.01 -24.37 -8.77
C GLN A 100 -24.11 -23.13 -7.85
N THR A 101 -24.48 -23.32 -6.57
CA THR A 101 -24.58 -22.26 -5.55
C THR A 101 -23.25 -21.79 -4.97
N MET A 102 -22.11 -22.45 -5.23
CA MET A 102 -20.80 -21.96 -4.75
C MET A 102 -20.16 -20.88 -5.63
N PHE A 103 -20.72 -20.60 -6.82
CA PHE A 103 -20.22 -19.54 -7.72
C PHE A 103 -21.27 -18.51 -8.12
N VAL A 104 -22.48 -18.58 -7.56
CA VAL A 104 -23.44 -17.47 -7.70
C VAL A 104 -22.86 -16.31 -6.91
N SER A 105 -22.43 -15.27 -7.63
CA SER A 105 -22.15 -13.97 -7.06
C SER A 105 -23.32 -13.59 -6.16
N ASP A 106 -23.11 -13.64 -4.86
CA ASP A 106 -24.02 -13.08 -3.86
C ASP A 106 -23.98 -11.56 -4.03
N ALA A 107 -24.65 -11.09 -5.07
CA ALA A 107 -24.83 -9.68 -5.39
C ALA A 107 -25.89 -9.03 -4.50
N ASP A 108 -26.26 -9.66 -3.37
CA ASP A 108 -27.25 -9.13 -2.43
C ASP A 108 -26.89 -9.36 -0.96
N GLN A 109 -25.60 -9.36 -0.63
CA GLN A 109 -25.17 -9.04 0.73
C GLN A 109 -24.58 -7.65 0.76
N ASN A 110 -25.43 -6.72 1.18
CA ASN A 110 -25.09 -5.38 1.63
C ASN A 110 -24.31 -5.41 2.95
N ASP A 111 -23.48 -6.42 3.16
CA ASP A 111 -22.53 -6.48 4.25
C ASP A 111 -21.24 -5.89 3.71
N THR A 112 -21.04 -4.61 4.04
CA THR A 112 -19.80 -3.86 3.82
C THR A 112 -18.62 -4.79 4.01
N LEU A 113 -17.99 -5.21 2.92
CA LEU A 113 -16.70 -5.91 2.92
C LEU A 113 -15.68 -4.93 3.49
N GLU A 114 -15.62 -4.84 4.82
CA GLU A 114 -14.68 -3.96 5.49
C GLU A 114 -13.29 -4.53 5.25
N PRO A 115 -12.39 -3.77 4.61
CA PRO A 115 -11.02 -4.23 4.41
C PRO A 115 -10.38 -4.51 5.78
N PRO A 116 -9.41 -5.44 5.83
CA PRO A 116 -8.71 -5.77 7.07
C PRO A 116 -8.23 -4.50 7.78
N LYS A 117 -8.71 -4.29 9.00
CA LYS A 117 -8.43 -3.08 9.80
C LYS A 117 -6.96 -2.97 10.24
N ASP A 118 -6.16 -4.01 9.96
CA ASP A 118 -4.76 -4.12 10.33
C ASP A 118 -3.84 -3.12 9.60
N TYR A 119 -4.33 -2.50 8.51
CA TYR A 119 -3.60 -1.46 7.78
C TYR A 119 -3.96 -0.03 8.23
N ALA A 120 -4.97 0.16 9.09
CA ALA A 120 -5.46 1.50 9.42
C ALA A 120 -4.59 2.18 10.51
N PRO A 121 -4.14 3.43 10.28
CA PRO A 121 -3.41 4.17 11.30
C PRO A 121 -4.29 4.39 12.55
N LYS A 122 -3.71 4.17 13.73
CA LYS A 122 -4.42 4.25 15.02
C LYS A 122 -4.88 5.69 15.27
N LYS A 123 -6.17 5.88 15.62
CA LYS A 123 -6.75 7.21 15.93
C LYS A 123 -6.33 7.76 17.30
N SER A 124 -5.91 6.90 18.23
CA SER A 124 -5.48 7.32 19.57
C SER A 124 -4.01 7.74 19.56
N PRO A 125 -3.61 8.78 20.32
CA PRO A 125 -2.21 9.14 20.48
C PRO A 125 -1.46 8.01 21.20
N GLY A 126 -0.57 7.34 20.48
CA GLY A 126 0.27 6.28 21.02
C GLY A 126 0.93 5.47 19.89
N PRO A 127 1.95 4.67 20.23
CA PRO A 127 2.70 3.93 19.24
C PRO A 127 1.82 2.89 18.53
N GLY A 128 2.03 2.74 17.22
CA GLY A 128 1.30 1.79 16.39
C GLY A 128 1.64 0.34 16.74
N ALA A 129 0.80 -0.61 16.31
CA ALA A 129 1.04 -2.05 16.55
C ALA A 129 2.36 -2.58 15.92
N LEU A 130 2.92 -1.84 14.96
CA LEU A 130 4.21 -2.12 14.31
C LEU A 130 5.34 -1.18 14.75
N SER A 131 5.12 -0.36 15.78
CA SER A 131 6.18 0.50 16.30
C SER A 131 7.14 -0.31 17.17
N GLU A 132 8.43 0.00 17.10
CA GLU A 132 9.49 -0.69 17.87
C GLU A 132 9.34 -0.56 19.39
N GLU A 133 8.50 0.37 19.82
CA GLU A 133 8.18 0.66 21.21
C GLU A 133 6.84 0.04 21.67
N PHE A 134 6.15 -0.70 20.80
CA PHE A 134 4.90 -1.38 21.15
C PHE A 134 5.14 -2.46 22.20
N GLY A 135 4.58 -2.27 23.39
CA GLY A 135 4.77 -3.17 24.54
C GLY A 135 6.01 -2.89 25.38
N LEU A 136 6.75 -1.80 25.12
CA LEU A 136 7.90 -1.39 25.93
C LEU A 136 7.53 -0.21 26.86
N ASP A 137 7.45 -0.47 28.17
CA ASP A 137 7.30 0.58 29.17
C ASP A 137 8.63 1.33 29.35
N ARG A 138 8.72 2.55 28.80
CA ARG A 138 9.94 3.39 28.85
C ARG A 138 10.45 3.67 30.28
N ASN A 139 9.66 3.39 31.32
CA ASN A 139 10.04 3.61 32.71
C ASN A 139 11.11 2.63 33.24
N THR A 140 11.40 1.53 32.53
CA THR A 140 12.46 0.57 32.91
C THR A 140 13.85 0.94 32.38
N SER A 141 13.97 1.94 31.50
CA SER A 141 15.24 2.31 30.87
C SER A 141 16.01 3.44 31.59
N ARG A 142 15.47 3.97 32.70
CA ARG A 142 16.07 5.10 33.44
C ARG A 142 16.60 4.71 34.84
N ALA A 143 16.84 3.42 35.05
CA ALA A 143 17.35 2.87 36.31
C ALA A 143 18.71 2.16 36.18
N GLU A 144 19.30 2.14 34.98
CA GLU A 144 20.65 1.60 34.74
C GLU A 144 21.49 2.64 33.99
N GLU A 145 21.84 3.72 34.68
CA GLU A 145 23.08 4.50 34.48
C GLU A 145 23.59 5.00 35.84
#